data_AF-A0AA90NIW9-F1
#
_entry.id   AF-A0AA90NIW9-F1
#
_cell.length_a   1.000
_cell.length_b   1.000
_cell.length_c   1.000
_cell.angle_alpha   90.00
_cell.angle_beta   90.00
_cell.angle_gamma   90.00
#
_symmetry.space_group_name_H-M   'P 1'
#
loop_
_entity.id
_entity.type
_entity.pdbx_description
1 polymer ?
#
loop_
_entity_poly.entity_id
_entity_poly.type
_entity_poly.pdbx_seq_one_letter_code
_entity_poly.pdbx_strand_id
1 'polypeptide(L)'
;MKYQQLTEGDRYMVVALKWQGLSFTDIATAIGKHRSTIYREFQRNTCWHKEGSYRPIRAQQRTRARRLRSRRNQHFTEKDYVIIRNSCINNGALNRLRVT
;
A
#
# COMPACT_ATOMS: atom_id res chain seq x y z
N MET A 1 -13.87 0.50 11.03
CA MET A 1 -13.00 -0.50 10.36
C MET A 1 -11.58 0.03 10.27
N LYS A 2 -10.58 -0.77 10.64
CA LYS A 2 -9.17 -0.46 10.36
C LYS A 2 -8.96 -0.41 8.85
N TYR A 3 -8.14 0.52 8.35
CA TYR A 3 -7.83 0.60 6.93
C TYR A 3 -7.16 -0.70 6.47
N GLN A 4 -7.73 -1.33 5.44
CA GLN A 4 -7.18 -2.52 4.80
C GLN A 4 -6.95 -2.25 3.32
N GLN A 5 -5.75 -2.60 2.85
CA GLN A 5 -5.41 -2.53 1.44
C GLN A 5 -6.02 -3.72 0.69
N LEU A 6 -6.40 -3.49 -0.56
CA LEU A 6 -6.84 -4.55 -1.46
C LEU A 6 -5.68 -5.44 -1.84
N THR A 7 -5.85 -6.74 -1.61
CA THR A 7 -4.92 -7.78 -2.05
C THR A 7 -5.00 -7.95 -3.57
N GLU A 8 -4.11 -8.77 -4.13
CA GLU A 8 -4.21 -9.14 -5.55
C GLU A 8 -5.47 -9.97 -5.81
N GLY A 9 -5.77 -10.95 -4.95
CA GLY A 9 -6.99 -11.75 -5.00
C GLY A 9 -8.26 -10.91 -4.91
N ASP A 10 -8.29 -9.92 -4.01
CA ASP A 10 -9.45 -9.02 -3.89
C ASP A 10 -9.75 -8.32 -5.23
N ARG A 11 -8.72 -7.91 -5.99
CA ARG A 11 -8.92 -7.26 -7.30
C ARG A 11 -9.53 -8.20 -8.34
N TYR A 12 -9.18 -9.48 -8.30
CA TYR A 12 -9.81 -10.49 -9.16
C TYR A 12 -11.25 -10.74 -8.75
N MET A 13 -11.52 -10.90 -7.45
CA MET A 13 -12.89 -11.04 -6.93
C MET A 13 -13.77 -9.86 -7.31
N VAL A 14 -13.25 -8.63 -7.18
CA VAL A 14 -13.94 -7.41 -7.59
C VAL A 14 -14.41 -7.48 -9.05
N VAL A 15 -13.57 -7.97 -9.97
CA VAL A 15 -13.96 -8.09 -11.39
C VAL A 15 -14.99 -9.18 -11.60
N ALA A 16 -14.79 -10.35 -10.99
CA ALA A 16 -15.74 -11.45 -11.11
C ALA A 16 -17.13 -11.05 -10.62
N LEU A 17 -17.21 -10.39 -9.46
CA LEU A 17 -18.46 -9.89 -8.90
C LEU A 17 -19.04 -8.73 -9.73
N LYS A 18 -18.18 -7.90 -10.34
CA LYS A 18 -18.67 -6.83 -11.22
C LYS A 18 -19.27 -7.38 -12.51
N TRP A 19 -18.73 -8.45 -13.06
CA TRP A 19 -19.30 -9.16 -14.21
C TRP A 19 -20.64 -9.82 -13.90
N GLN A 20 -20.86 -10.23 -12.65
CA GLN A 20 -22.17 -10.69 -12.17
C GLN A 20 -23.18 -9.55 -11.98
N GLY A 21 -22.80 -8.29 -12.24
CA GLY A 21 -23.70 -7.14 -12.17
C GLY A 21 -23.81 -6.49 -10.79
N LEU A 22 -23.05 -6.94 -9.78
CA LEU A 22 -23.15 -6.41 -8.42
C LEU A 22 -22.75 -4.93 -8.34
N SER A 23 -23.38 -4.21 -7.40
CA SER A 23 -23.03 -2.83 -7.08
C SER A 23 -21.71 -2.77 -6.29
N PHE A 24 -21.05 -1.61 -6.25
CA PHE A 24 -19.83 -1.47 -5.43
C PHE A 24 -20.09 -1.67 -3.94
N THR A 25 -21.31 -1.44 -3.46
CA THR A 25 -21.70 -1.70 -2.08
C THR A 25 -21.75 -3.20 -1.83
N ASP A 26 -22.39 -3.97 -2.70
CA ASP A 26 -22.53 -5.42 -2.53
C ASP A 26 -21.18 -6.12 -2.67
N ILE A 27 -20.35 -5.69 -3.62
CA ILE A 27 -18.98 -6.19 -3.77
C ILE A 27 -18.17 -5.92 -2.50
N ALA A 28 -18.32 -4.74 -1.90
CA ALA A 28 -17.60 -4.38 -0.68
C ALA A 28 -18.03 -5.25 0.50
N THR A 29 -19.33 -5.50 0.65
CA THR A 29 -19.88 -6.42 1.65
C THR A 29 -19.36 -7.84 1.43
N ALA A 30 -19.38 -8.35 0.19
CA ALA A 30 -18.95 -9.71 -0.14
C ALA A 30 -17.45 -9.97 0.14
N ILE A 31 -16.58 -8.99 -0.12
CA ILE A 31 -15.12 -9.12 0.10
C ILE A 31 -14.74 -8.70 1.54
N GLY A 32 -15.69 -8.17 2.32
CA GLY A 32 -15.41 -7.66 3.67
C GLY A 32 -14.54 -6.40 3.67
N LYS A 33 -14.71 -5.52 2.68
CA LYS A 33 -13.99 -4.24 2.54
C LYS A 33 -14.95 -3.07 2.63
N HIS A 34 -14.42 -1.88 2.85
CA HIS A 34 -15.23 -0.68 2.83
C HIS A 34 -15.56 -0.26 1.39
N ARG A 35 -16.80 0.18 1.13
CA ARG A 35 -17.25 0.63 -0.21
C ARG A 35 -16.32 1.68 -0.84
N SER A 36 -15.82 2.63 -0.03
CA SER A 36 -14.94 3.70 -0.52
C SER A 36 -13.57 3.19 -0.94
N THR A 37 -13.13 2.05 -0.39
CA THR A 37 -11.88 1.41 -0.81
C THR A 37 -12.01 0.87 -2.23
N ILE A 38 -13.13 0.21 -2.54
CA ILE A 38 -13.43 -0.29 -3.89
C ILE A 38 -13.60 0.86 -4.86
N TYR A 39 -14.39 1.88 -4.51
CA TYR A 39 -14.61 3.03 -5.37
C TYR A 39 -13.29 3.75 -5.73
N ARG A 40 -12.44 4.04 -4.74
CA ARG A 40 -11.12 4.66 -4.96
C ARG A 40 -10.19 3.77 -5.77
N GLU A 41 -10.27 2.46 -5.60
CA GLU A 41 -9.49 1.50 -6.41
C GLU A 41 -9.86 1.62 -7.89
N PHE A 42 -11.14 1.57 -8.23
CA PHE A 42 -11.60 1.74 -9.62
C PHE A 42 -11.17 3.09 -10.19
N GLN A 43 -11.44 4.19 -9.48
CA GLN A 43 -11.04 5.52 -9.96
C GLN A 43 -9.55 5.62 -10.29
N ARG A 44 -8.69 5.00 -9.47
CA ARG A 44 -7.23 5.11 -9.62
C ARG A 44 -6.61 4.12 -10.60
N ASN A 45 -7.27 3.00 -10.86
CA ASN A 45 -6.67 1.86 -11.57
C ASN A 45 -7.42 1.41 -12.83
N THR A 46 -8.60 1.94 -13.11
CA THR A 46 -9.28 1.74 -14.40
C THR A 46 -8.47 2.38 -15.55
N CYS A 47 -8.40 1.68 -16.68
CA CYS A 47 -7.70 2.19 -17.87
C CYS A 47 -8.63 3.06 -18.73
N TRP A 48 -8.94 4.26 -18.24
CA TRP A 48 -9.88 5.19 -18.88
C TRP A 48 -9.50 5.56 -20.33
N HIS A 49 -8.21 5.69 -20.64
CA HIS A 49 -7.74 6.18 -21.95
C HIS A 49 -7.79 5.17 -23.10
N LYS A 50 -8.04 3.87 -22.84
CA LYS A 50 -8.03 2.85 -23.90
C LYS A 50 -9.39 2.18 -24.07
N GLU A 51 -9.90 1.57 -23.02
CA GLU A 51 -11.11 0.74 -23.07
C GLU A 51 -12.10 1.09 -21.96
N GLY A 52 -11.74 1.95 -21.00
CA GLY A 52 -12.53 2.17 -19.79
C GLY A 52 -12.65 0.93 -18.89
N SER A 53 -11.94 -0.15 -19.22
CA SER A 53 -12.02 -1.43 -18.52
C SER A 53 -11.14 -1.46 -17.27
N TYR A 54 -11.63 -2.09 -16.21
CA TYR A 54 -10.84 -2.39 -15.02
C TYR A 54 -10.11 -3.73 -15.24
N ARG A 55 -8.77 -3.71 -15.17
CA ARG A 55 -7.92 -4.89 -15.40
C ARG A 55 -7.08 -5.17 -14.15
N PRO A 56 -7.33 -6.27 -13.39
CA PRO A 56 -6.68 -6.55 -12.10
C PRO A 56 -5.15 -6.55 -12.16
N ILE A 57 -4.58 -7.20 -13.19
CA ILE A 57 -3.13 -7.28 -13.40
C ILE A 57 -2.53 -5.89 -13.55
N ARG A 58 -3.14 -5.02 -14.37
CA ARG A 58 -2.66 -3.65 -14.59
C ARG A 58 -2.84 -2.79 -13.33
N ALA A 59 -3.94 -2.97 -12.61
CA ALA A 59 -4.19 -2.28 -11.34
C ALA A 59 -3.12 -2.62 -10.28
N GLN A 60 -2.74 -3.90 -10.20
CA GLN A 60 -1.69 -4.38 -9.31
C GLN A 60 -0.33 -3.81 -9.71
N GLN A 61 0.04 -3.88 -10.98
CA GLN A 61 1.29 -3.28 -11.50
C GLN A 61 1.38 -1.77 -11.18
N ARG A 62 0.30 -1.01 -11.43
CA ARG A 62 0.22 0.43 -11.10
C ARG A 62 0.41 0.69 -9.61
N THR A 63 -0.20 -0.15 -8.76
CA THR A 63 -0.07 -0.06 -7.30
C THR A 63 1.35 -0.35 -6.83
N ARG A 64 1.98 -1.42 -7.34
CA ARG A 64 3.39 -1.73 -7.06
C ARG A 64 4.31 -0.59 -7.52
N ALA A 65 4.13 -0.08 -8.73
CA ALA A 65 4.93 1.03 -9.26
C ALA A 65 4.79 2.31 -8.44
N ARG A 66 3.59 2.64 -7.93
CA ARG A 66 3.40 3.80 -7.03
C ARG A 66 4.11 3.59 -5.70
N ARG A 67 4.02 2.40 -5.09
CA ARG A 67 4.75 2.08 -3.85
C ARG A 67 6.26 2.16 -4.03
N LEU A 68 6.79 1.66 -5.15
CA LEU A 68 8.21 1.75 -5.46
C LEU A 68 8.67 3.21 -5.59
N ARG A 69 7.91 4.04 -6.32
CA ARG A 69 8.22 5.47 -6.46
C ARG A 69 8.17 6.21 -5.12
N SER A 70 7.20 5.89 -4.27
CA SER A 70 7.10 6.47 -2.93
C SER A 70 8.31 6.16 -2.04
N ARG A 71 9.10 5.13 -2.36
CA ARG A 71 10.28 4.70 -1.60
C ARG A 71 11.60 5.08 -2.28
N ARG A 72 11.57 5.70 -3.46
CA ARG A 72 12.74 5.88 -4.32
C ARG A 72 13.70 6.95 -3.78
N ASN A 73 13.20 7.92 -3.04
CA ASN A 73 13.99 9.08 -2.64
C ASN A 73 14.60 8.84 -1.25
N GLN A 74 15.85 9.28 -1.07
CA GLN A 74 16.52 9.26 0.22
C GLN A 74 15.76 10.23 1.14
N HIS A 75 15.13 9.70 2.18
CA HIS A 75 14.35 10.49 3.13
C HIS A 75 15.21 11.12 4.23
N PHE A 76 16.42 10.59 4.42
CA PHE A 76 17.32 10.97 5.50
C PHE A 76 18.64 11.46 4.92
N THR A 77 19.11 12.57 5.47
CA THR A 77 20.39 13.19 5.17
C THR A 77 21.46 12.68 6.13
N GLU A 78 22.72 13.00 5.85
CA GLU A 78 23.83 12.66 6.74
C GLU A 78 23.63 13.18 8.18
N LYS A 79 22.98 14.33 8.34
CA LYS A 79 22.65 14.92 9.66
C LYS A 79 21.73 14.03 10.48
N ASP A 80 20.76 13.38 9.84
CA ASP A 80 19.82 12.47 10.50
C ASP A 80 20.54 11.21 11.02
N TYR A 81 21.54 10.72 10.27
CA TYR A 81 22.34 9.57 10.68
C TYR A 81 23.35 9.88 11.80
N VAL A 82 23.80 11.13 11.95
CA VAL A 82 24.67 11.55 13.07
C VAL A 82 23.97 11.30 14.41
N ILE A 83 22.67 11.58 14.53
CA ILE A 83 21.89 11.38 15.76
C ILE A 83 21.88 9.90 16.16
N ILE A 84 21.66 9.00 15.19
CA ILE A 84 21.64 7.56 15.41
C ILE A 84 23.03 7.08 15.83
N ARG A 85 24.09 7.47 15.11
CA ARG A 85 25.48 7.06 15.44
C ARG A 85 25.90 7.52 16.84
N ASN A 86 25.63 8.77 17.19
CA ASN A 86 25.93 9.29 18.53
C ASN A 86 25.16 8.54 19.61
N SER A 87 23.88 8.23 19.37
CA SER A 87 23.06 7.45 20.29
C SER A 87 23.57 6.03 20.47
N CYS A 88 24.02 5.37 19.40
CA CYS A 88 24.61 4.03 19.44
C CYS A 88 25.96 4.02 20.17
N ILE A 89 26.81 5.04 19.97
CA ILE A 89 28.10 5.17 20.66
C ILE A 89 27.87 5.39 22.16
N ASN A 90 26.96 6.30 22.53
CA ASN A 90 26.63 6.58 23.92
C ASN A 90 25.99 5.37 24.64
N ASN A 91 25.07 4.65 23.98
CA ASN A 91 24.50 3.41 24.55
C ASN A 91 25.51 2.27 24.62
N GLY A 92 26.43 2.15 23.65
CA GLY A 92 27.52 1.18 23.68
C GLY A 92 28.59 1.49 24.74
N ALA A 93 28.72 2.76 25.15
CA ALA A 93 29.53 3.16 26.29
C ALA A 93 28.84 2.83 27.63
N LEU A 94 27.53 3.10 27.74
CA LEU A 94 26.73 2.74 28.92
C LEU A 94 26.65 1.22 29.15
N ASN A 95 26.56 0.41 28.10
CA ASN A 95 26.58 -1.06 28.23
C ASN A 95 27.95 -1.63 28.57
N ARG A 96 29.06 -0.94 28.26
CA ARG A 96 30.41 -1.35 28.69
C ARG A 96 30.69 -1.04 30.15
N LEU A 97 30.11 0.04 30.69
CA LEU A 97 30.24 0.44 32.10
C LEU A 97 29.33 -0.37 33.06
N ARG A 98 28.42 -1.20 32.54
CA ARG A 98 27.50 -2.05 33.34
C ARG A 98 27.98 -3.50 33.52
N VAL A 99 29.11 -3.87 32.92
CA VAL A 99 29.67 -5.24 32.97
C VAL A 99 30.92 -5.32 33.89
N THR A 100 31.24 -4.24 34.59
CA THR A 100 32.27 -4.17 35.65
C THR A 100 31.59 -3.99 37.00
#